data_AF-A0A7S2HPU9-F1
#
_entry.id   AF-A0A7S2HPU9-F1
#
_cell.length_a   1.000
_cell.length_b   1.000
_cell.length_c   1.000
_cell.angle_alpha   90.00
_cell.angle_beta   90.00
_cell.angle_gamma   90.00
#
_symmetry.space_group_name_H-M   'P 1'
#
loop_
_entity.id
_entity.type
_entity.pdbx_description
1 polymer ?
#
loop_
_entity_poly.entity_id
_entity_poly.type
_entity_poly.pdbx_seq_one_letter_code
_entity_poly.pdbx_strand_id
1 'polypeptide(L)'
;ALVAVATAHLQAQQELSSGPLPINGLASASSQAYLLAMSAAETYLRQQGRHVYISPTMHRDFVRLYARIIREKDDHLSLVRNRLNWGLLRLNNSYEVVRELEQELFALQPELDVKSEKTQQLLLKVAKDADRAGAIRLVVEAEKQSVNEQSSRIQALTNEAKAEFEAVMPEFRAAVKAVEKLDKKDIQEIKS
;
A
#
# COMPACT_ATOMS: atom_id res chain seq x y z
N ALA A 1 3.59 24.82 65.84
CA ALA A 1 2.44 23.88 66.03
C ALA A 1 1.66 23.68 64.72
N LEU A 2 1.05 24.72 64.13
CA LEU A 2 0.25 24.60 62.89
C LEU A 2 1.03 23.96 61.73
N VAL A 3 2.25 24.45 61.47
CA VAL A 3 3.13 23.90 60.42
C VAL A 3 3.41 22.41 60.64
N ALA A 4 3.66 21.99 61.88
CA ALA A 4 3.93 20.59 62.21
C ALA A 4 2.71 19.67 61.98
N VAL A 5 1.50 20.17 62.26
CA VAL A 5 0.25 19.45 61.98
C VAL A 5 0.03 19.35 60.47
N ALA A 6 0.24 20.44 59.74
CA ALA A 6 0.13 20.46 58.29
C ALA A 6 1.16 19.54 57.62
N THR A 7 2.43 19.56 58.05
CA THR A 7 3.46 18.64 57.53
C THR A 7 3.13 17.20 57.82
N ALA A 8 2.71 16.85 59.03
CA ALA A 8 2.37 15.47 59.39
C ALA A 8 1.17 14.96 58.58
N HIS A 9 0.17 15.82 58.34
CA HIS A 9 -1.00 15.47 57.52
C HIS A 9 -0.64 15.27 56.05
N LEU A 10 0.14 16.19 55.48
CA LEU A 10 0.60 16.12 54.09
C LEU A 10 1.56 14.94 53.85
N GLN A 11 2.41 14.59 54.83
CA GLN A 11 3.30 13.43 54.75
C GLN A 11 2.53 12.10 54.84
N ALA A 12 1.47 12.05 55.64
CA ALA A 12 0.58 10.88 55.70
C ALA A 12 -0.14 10.66 54.35
N GLN A 13 -0.34 11.73 53.57
CA GLN A 13 -0.79 11.64 52.19
C GLN A 13 0.41 11.44 51.26
N GLN A 14 0.91 10.19 51.21
CA GLN A 14 2.08 9.72 50.46
C GLN A 14 2.21 10.23 49.00
N GLU A 15 1.10 10.59 48.36
CA GLU A 15 1.01 10.92 46.93
C GLU A 15 1.40 12.36 46.57
N LEU A 16 1.56 13.28 47.54
CA LEU A 16 1.92 14.68 47.24
C LEU A 16 3.44 14.92 47.13
N SER A 17 4.25 13.88 47.35
CA SER A 17 5.71 13.96 47.45
C SER A 17 6.43 13.99 46.10
N SER A 18 5.72 13.74 45.00
CA SER A 18 6.28 13.64 43.64
C SER A 18 6.28 14.97 42.87
N GLY A 19 5.61 16.00 43.40
CA GLY A 19 5.56 17.33 42.80
C GLY A 19 6.81 18.18 43.09
N PRO A 20 7.06 19.23 42.29
CA PRO A 20 8.22 20.12 42.47
C PRO A 20 8.12 21.04 43.70
N LEU A 21 6.95 21.12 44.34
CA LEU A 21 6.73 21.97 45.50
C LEU A 21 7.10 21.23 46.79
N PRO A 22 8.05 21.74 47.58
CA PRO A 22 8.41 21.10 48.84
C PRO A 22 7.22 21.14 49.80
N ILE A 23 6.90 19.99 50.42
CA ILE A 23 5.82 19.83 51.41
C ILE A 23 5.90 20.90 52.52
N ASN A 24 7.12 21.28 52.91
CA ASN A 24 7.38 22.33 53.90
C ASN A 24 6.86 23.71 53.46
N GLY A 25 6.96 24.03 52.16
CA GLY A 25 6.42 25.27 51.60
C GLY A 25 4.90 25.31 51.66
N LEU A 26 4.24 24.21 51.30
CA LEU A 26 2.78 24.06 51.36
C LEU A 26 2.26 24.11 52.81
N ALA A 27 2.95 23.45 53.74
CA ALA A 27 2.62 23.49 55.16
C ALA A 27 2.79 24.90 55.77
N SER A 28 3.84 25.62 55.36
CA SER A 28 4.06 27.01 55.77
C SER A 28 2.98 27.94 55.22
N ALA A 29 2.68 27.87 53.92
CA ALA A 29 1.67 28.71 53.27
C ALA A 29 0.26 28.49 53.85
N SER A 30 -0.12 27.23 54.07
CA SER A 30 -1.42 26.90 54.67
C SER A 30 -1.55 27.37 56.12
N SER A 31 -0.45 27.30 56.89
CA SER A 31 -0.41 27.83 58.26
C SER A 31 -0.50 29.35 58.28
N GLN A 32 0.19 30.04 57.37
CA GLN A 32 0.12 31.50 57.23
C GLN A 32 -1.29 31.95 56.84
N ALA A 33 -1.93 31.27 55.88
CA ALA A 33 -3.30 31.57 55.48
C ALA A 33 -4.29 31.43 56.65
N TYR A 34 -4.12 30.40 57.49
CA TYR A 34 -4.94 30.23 58.69
C TYR A 34 -4.73 31.37 59.70
N LEU A 35 -3.48 31.79 59.95
CA LEU A 35 -3.18 32.92 60.83
C LEU A 35 -3.73 34.25 60.30
N LEU A 36 -3.66 34.47 58.98
CA LEU A 36 -4.26 35.63 58.33
C LEU A 36 -5.79 35.63 58.45
N ALA A 37 -6.42 34.46 58.33
CA ALA A 37 -7.86 34.34 58.54
C ALA A 37 -8.24 34.67 60.00
N MET A 38 -7.44 34.24 60.98
CA MET A 38 -7.64 34.59 62.39
C MET A 38 -7.55 36.10 62.64
N SER A 39 -6.51 36.77 62.12
CA SER A 39 -6.39 38.22 62.27
C SER A 39 -7.49 39.01 61.54
N ALA A 40 -7.94 38.49 60.39
CA ALA A 40 -9.08 39.05 59.66
C ALA A 40 -10.39 38.91 60.44
N ALA A 41 -10.61 37.78 61.13
CA ALA A 41 -11.78 37.58 61.97
C ALA A 41 -11.81 38.55 63.17
N GLU A 42 -10.66 38.81 63.80
CA GLU A 42 -10.54 39.84 64.84
C GLU A 42 -10.86 41.24 64.32
N THR A 43 -10.33 41.56 63.14
CA THR A 43 -10.57 42.86 62.48
C THR A 43 -12.05 43.02 62.12
N TYR A 44 -12.68 41.96 61.62
CA TYR A 44 -14.10 41.93 61.28
C TYR A 44 -14.98 42.14 62.51
N LEU A 45 -14.64 41.52 63.64
CA LEU A 45 -15.33 41.75 64.90
C LEU A 45 -15.23 43.23 65.34
N ARG A 46 -14.05 43.83 65.25
CA ARG A 46 -13.84 45.24 65.62
C ARG A 46 -14.62 46.22 64.73
N GLN A 47 -14.71 45.92 63.43
CA GLN A 47 -15.33 46.81 62.45
C GLN A 47 -16.85 46.66 62.35
N GLN A 48 -17.35 45.43 62.42
CA GLN A 48 -18.75 45.09 62.11
C GLN A 48 -19.52 44.61 63.34
N GLY A 49 -18.86 44.41 64.48
CA GLY A 49 -19.47 43.87 65.71
C GLY A 49 -19.95 42.43 65.59
N ARG A 50 -19.50 41.70 64.56
CA ARG A 50 -19.95 40.32 64.27
C ARG A 50 -18.83 39.33 64.54
N HIS A 51 -19.13 38.29 65.31
CA HIS A 51 -18.19 37.21 65.59
C HIS A 51 -18.07 36.24 64.41
N VAL A 52 -16.82 35.91 64.05
CA VAL A 52 -16.48 34.80 63.14
C VAL A 52 -15.59 33.85 63.91
N TYR A 53 -16.06 32.61 64.08
CA TYR A 53 -15.33 31.59 64.82
C TYR A 53 -14.49 30.75 63.88
N ILE A 54 -13.19 30.74 64.11
CA ILE A 54 -12.23 29.92 63.38
C ILE A 54 -11.71 28.84 64.33
N SER A 55 -11.95 27.58 63.98
CA SER A 55 -11.52 26.43 64.78
C SER A 55 -10.33 25.70 64.14
N PRO A 56 -9.53 24.96 64.94
CA PRO A 56 -8.42 24.16 64.41
C PRO A 56 -8.87 23.07 63.41
N THR A 57 -10.12 22.60 63.50
CA THR A 57 -10.68 21.66 62.52
C THR A 57 -10.78 22.29 61.13
N MET A 58 -11.12 23.57 61.03
CA MET A 58 -11.14 24.30 59.75
C MET A 58 -9.76 24.34 59.10
N HIS A 59 -8.68 24.47 59.87
CA HIS A 59 -7.32 24.42 59.33
C HIS A 59 -7.03 23.05 58.69
N ARG A 60 -7.34 21.96 59.39
CA ARG A 60 -7.13 20.60 58.87
C ARG A 60 -7.95 20.35 57.61
N ASP A 61 -9.20 20.78 57.60
CA ASP A 61 -10.08 20.59 56.45
C ASP A 61 -9.63 21.46 55.26
N PHE A 62 -9.08 22.65 55.51
CA PHE A 62 -8.40 23.46 54.51
C PHE A 62 -7.17 22.75 53.92
N VAL A 63 -6.28 22.19 54.75
CA VAL A 63 -5.11 21.44 54.28
C VAL A 63 -5.53 20.26 53.39
N ARG A 64 -6.58 19.52 53.77
CA ARG A 64 -7.15 18.44 52.96
C ARG A 64 -7.69 18.91 51.62
N LEU A 65 -8.48 19.98 51.62
CA LEU A 65 -9.05 20.54 50.39
C LEU A 65 -7.94 21.03 49.45
N TYR A 66 -6.94 21.70 50.00
CA TYR A 66 -5.82 22.22 49.23
C TYR A 66 -4.99 21.11 48.60
N ALA A 67 -4.67 20.05 49.36
CA ALA A 67 -3.96 18.88 48.83
C ALA A 67 -4.76 18.18 47.70
N ARG A 68 -6.08 18.09 47.85
CA ARG A 68 -6.96 17.54 46.81
C ARG A 68 -6.92 18.37 45.52
N ILE A 69 -7.03 19.69 45.64
CA ILE A 69 -7.01 20.59 44.47
C ILE A 69 -5.68 20.50 43.73
N ILE A 70 -4.55 20.48 44.46
CA ILE A 70 -3.22 20.33 43.85
C ILE A 70 -3.15 19.06 43.03
N ARG A 71 -3.60 17.93 43.58
CA ARG A 71 -3.64 16.65 42.89
C ARG A 71 -4.47 16.70 41.61
N GLU A 72 -5.69 17.21 41.69
CA GLU A 72 -6.57 17.35 40.51
C GLU A 72 -5.92 18.20 39.41
N LYS A 73 -5.15 19.22 39.78
CA LYS A 73 -4.40 20.06 38.84
C LYS A 73 -3.18 19.34 38.27
N ASP A 74 -2.42 18.62 39.09
CA ASP A 74 -1.26 17.84 38.65
C ASP A 74 -1.66 16.71 37.70
N ASP A 75 -2.76 16.01 37.98
CA ASP A 75 -3.31 14.98 37.10
C ASP A 75 -3.73 15.57 35.74
N HIS A 76 -4.41 16.71 35.77
CA HIS A 76 -4.80 17.42 34.55
C HIS A 76 -3.59 17.87 33.73
N LEU A 77 -2.58 18.46 34.37
CA LEU A 77 -1.34 18.87 33.70
C LEU A 77 -0.58 17.67 33.15
N SER A 78 -0.51 16.57 33.89
CA SER A 78 0.12 15.32 33.44
C SER A 78 -0.58 14.74 32.22
N LEU A 79 -1.92 14.74 32.19
CA LEU A 79 -2.71 14.34 31.03
C LEU A 79 -2.40 15.19 29.80
N VAL A 80 -2.40 16.51 29.94
CA VAL A 80 -2.10 17.44 28.85
C VAL A 80 -0.67 17.26 28.35
N ARG A 81 0.30 17.12 29.26
CA ARG A 81 1.70 16.86 28.94
C ARG A 81 1.87 15.56 28.18
N ASN A 82 1.24 14.48 28.65
CA ASN A 82 1.29 13.18 28.00
C ASN A 82 0.68 13.24 26.60
N ARG A 83 -0.47 13.91 26.44
CA ARG A 83 -1.09 14.11 25.13
C ARG A 83 -0.17 14.85 24.17
N LEU A 84 0.49 15.93 24.63
CA LEU A 84 1.44 16.67 23.82
C LEU A 84 2.64 15.81 23.43
N ASN A 85 3.19 15.05 24.38
CA ASN A 85 4.32 14.15 24.13
C ASN A 85 3.97 13.08 23.09
N TRP A 86 2.78 12.46 23.21
CA TRP A 86 2.28 11.53 22.20
C TRP A 86 2.09 12.19 20.83
N GLY A 87 1.61 13.42 20.79
CA GLY A 87 1.49 14.19 19.55
C GLY A 87 2.83 14.47 18.89
N LEU A 88 3.83 14.90 19.67
CA LEU A 88 5.19 15.13 19.20
C LEU A 88 5.86 13.85 18.70
N LEU A 89 5.69 12.74 19.41
CA LEU A 89 6.21 11.44 19.00
C LEU A 89 5.62 11.02 17.64
N ARG A 90 4.30 11.15 17.48
CA ARG A 90 3.63 10.85 16.20
C ARG A 90 4.14 11.74 15.08
N LEU A 91 4.28 13.04 15.32
CA LEU A 91 4.79 13.99 14.34
C LEU A 91 6.22 13.63 13.90
N ASN A 92 7.07 13.28 14.86
CA ASN A 92 8.44 12.86 14.58
C ASN A 92 8.48 11.57 13.75
N ASN A 93 7.65 10.58 14.09
CA ASN A 93 7.56 9.34 13.31
C ASN A 93 7.08 9.60 11.88
N SER A 94 6.05 10.44 11.71
CA SER A 94 5.58 10.82 10.38
C SER A 94 6.64 11.58 9.58
N TYR A 95 7.42 12.44 10.25
CA TYR A 95 8.53 13.16 9.62
C TYR A 95 9.60 12.21 9.08
N GLU A 96 10.03 11.22 9.86
CA GLU A 96 11.00 10.22 9.39
C GLU A 96 10.45 9.40 8.22
N VAL A 97 9.18 8.98 8.27
CA VAL A 97 8.54 8.26 7.15
C VAL A 97 8.50 9.10 5.87
N VAL A 98 8.13 10.38 5.97
CA VAL A 98 8.12 11.29 4.80
C VAL A 98 9.53 11.44 4.25
N ARG A 99 10.54 11.58 5.11
CA ARG A 99 11.94 11.69 4.70
C ARG A 99 12.45 10.43 3.98
N GLU A 100 12.06 9.24 4.44
CA GLU A 100 12.37 7.98 3.75
C GLU A 100 11.70 7.92 2.37
N LEU A 101 10.41 8.26 2.28
CA LEU A 101 9.69 8.29 1.01
C LEU A 101 10.28 9.32 0.02
N GLU A 102 10.71 10.48 0.50
CA GLU A 102 11.40 11.47 -0.34
C GLU A 102 12.69 10.90 -0.92
N GLN A 103 13.50 10.18 -0.13
CA GLN A 103 14.72 9.55 -0.60
C GLN A 103 14.44 8.47 -1.65
N GLU A 104 13.42 7.64 -1.42
CA GLU A 104 12.98 6.63 -2.40
C GLU A 104 12.52 7.27 -3.71
N LEU A 105 11.75 8.36 -3.64
CA LEU A 105 11.31 9.10 -4.82
C LEU A 105 12.50 9.68 -5.60
N PHE A 106 13.46 10.29 -4.90
CA PHE A 106 14.67 10.82 -5.55
C PHE A 106 15.50 9.72 -6.23
N ALA A 107 15.54 8.51 -5.65
CA ALA A 107 16.23 7.37 -6.25
C ALA A 107 15.46 6.79 -7.45
N LEU A 108 14.12 6.75 -7.38
CA LEU A 108 13.27 6.15 -8.42
C LEU A 108 13.10 7.07 -9.64
N GLN A 109 13.15 8.39 -9.45
CA GLN A 109 13.00 9.39 -10.51
C GLN A 109 13.93 9.14 -11.72
N PRO A 110 15.27 9.02 -11.57
CA PRO A 110 16.16 8.77 -12.71
C PRO A 110 15.94 7.40 -13.35
N GLU A 111 15.60 6.37 -12.57
CA GLU A 111 15.29 5.05 -13.13
C GLU A 111 14.04 5.08 -14.01
N LEU A 112 13.04 5.85 -13.59
CA LEU A 112 11.80 6.02 -14.33
C LEU A 112 12.05 6.74 -15.65
N ASP A 113 12.86 7.80 -15.65
CA ASP A 113 13.23 8.54 -16.86
C ASP A 113 13.94 7.62 -17.87
N VAL A 114 14.92 6.83 -17.41
CA VAL A 114 15.63 5.86 -18.25
C VAL A 114 14.69 4.77 -18.80
N LYS A 115 13.78 4.24 -17.97
CA LYS A 115 12.81 3.23 -18.42
C LYS A 115 11.79 3.81 -19.39
N SER A 116 11.35 5.04 -19.16
CA SER A 116 10.44 5.79 -20.04
C SER A 116 11.07 5.99 -21.43
N GLU A 117 12.32 6.45 -21.47
CA GLU A 117 13.05 6.62 -22.73
C GLU A 117 13.22 5.29 -23.47
N LYS A 118 13.64 4.23 -22.77
CA LYS A 118 13.75 2.87 -23.36
C LYS A 118 12.42 2.38 -23.90
N THR A 119 11.32 2.62 -23.19
CA THR A 119 9.98 2.24 -23.62
C THR A 119 9.56 2.99 -24.87
N GLN A 120 9.85 4.29 -24.94
CA GLN A 120 9.58 5.11 -26.12
C GLN A 120 10.38 4.62 -27.34
N GLN A 121 11.66 4.27 -27.15
CA GLN A 121 12.47 3.68 -28.22
C GLN A 121 11.94 2.31 -28.68
N LEU A 122 11.47 1.47 -27.76
CA LEU A 122 10.87 0.17 -28.09
C LEU A 122 9.56 0.34 -28.86
N LEU A 123 8.69 1.27 -28.46
CA LEU A 123 7.46 1.59 -29.17
C LEU A 123 7.72 1.99 -30.63
N LEU A 124 8.75 2.81 -30.88
CA LEU A 124 9.15 3.18 -32.24
C LEU A 124 9.64 1.99 -33.08
N LYS A 125 10.37 1.04 -32.47
CA LYS A 125 10.80 -0.19 -33.15
C LYS A 125 9.61 -1.09 -33.48
N VAL A 126 8.72 -1.31 -32.51
CA VAL A 126 7.51 -2.11 -32.70
C VAL A 126 6.62 -1.54 -33.79
N ALA A 127 6.45 -0.21 -33.87
CA ALA A 127 5.71 0.43 -34.95
C ALA A 127 6.34 0.12 -36.33
N LYS A 128 7.67 0.27 -36.46
CA LYS A 128 8.39 -0.05 -37.72
C LYS A 128 8.27 -1.53 -38.10
N ASP A 129 8.37 -2.42 -37.12
CA ASP A 129 8.29 -3.86 -37.37
C ASP A 129 6.85 -4.29 -37.69
N ALA A 130 5.84 -3.63 -37.11
CA ALA A 130 4.44 -3.82 -37.47
C ALA A 130 4.15 -3.38 -38.91
N ASP A 131 4.69 -2.24 -39.36
CA ASP A 131 4.57 -1.78 -40.75
C ASP A 131 5.21 -2.78 -41.73
N ARG A 132 6.43 -3.27 -41.41
CA ARG A 132 7.12 -4.29 -42.21
C ARG A 132 6.35 -5.61 -42.25
N ALA A 133 5.87 -6.08 -41.10
CA ALA A 133 5.07 -7.29 -41.01
C ALA A 133 3.77 -7.16 -41.80
N GLY A 134 3.13 -5.98 -41.78
CA GLY A 134 1.97 -5.66 -42.61
C GLY A 134 2.26 -5.78 -44.10
N ALA A 135 3.37 -5.19 -44.57
CA ALA A 135 3.80 -5.29 -45.96
C ALA A 135 4.08 -6.74 -46.38
N ILE A 136 4.82 -7.50 -45.57
CA ILE A 136 5.11 -8.92 -45.83
C ILE A 136 3.81 -9.73 -45.85
N ARG A 137 2.87 -9.46 -44.94
CA ARG A 137 1.57 -10.15 -44.89
C ARG A 137 0.80 -9.98 -46.19
N LEU A 138 0.79 -8.79 -46.78
CA LEU A 138 0.13 -8.53 -48.06
C LEU A 138 0.76 -9.35 -49.20
N VAL A 139 2.10 -9.42 -49.25
CA VAL A 139 2.82 -10.22 -50.26
C VAL A 139 2.50 -11.70 -50.10
N VAL A 140 2.56 -12.21 -48.87
CA VAL A 140 2.28 -13.62 -48.58
C VAL A 140 0.83 -13.98 -48.89
N GLU A 141 -0.13 -13.10 -48.61
CA GLU A 141 -1.54 -13.34 -48.95
C GLU A 141 -1.74 -13.41 -50.47
N ALA A 142 -1.08 -12.54 -51.23
CA ALA A 142 -1.12 -12.57 -52.70
C ALA A 142 -0.48 -13.83 -53.28
N GLU A 143 0.70 -14.23 -52.79
CA GLU A 143 1.36 -15.48 -53.20
C GLU A 143 0.50 -16.69 -52.85
N LYS A 144 -0.08 -16.71 -51.65
CA LYS A 144 -0.97 -17.79 -51.21
C LYS A 144 -2.18 -17.95 -52.13
N GLN A 145 -2.80 -16.85 -52.57
CA GLN A 145 -3.88 -16.90 -53.55
C GLN A 145 -3.43 -17.50 -54.88
N SER A 146 -2.30 -17.01 -55.43
CA SER A 146 -1.73 -17.54 -56.68
C SER A 146 -1.41 -19.04 -56.59
N VAL A 147 -0.77 -19.46 -55.51
CA VAL A 147 -0.42 -20.88 -55.28
C VAL A 147 -1.68 -21.73 -55.15
N ASN A 148 -2.73 -21.23 -54.48
CA ASN A 148 -3.97 -21.96 -54.33
C ASN A 148 -4.72 -22.12 -55.67
N GLU A 149 -4.73 -21.09 -56.52
CA GLU A 149 -5.26 -21.17 -57.88
C GLU A 149 -4.49 -22.16 -58.75
N GLN A 150 -3.15 -22.11 -58.72
CA GLN A 150 -2.30 -23.05 -59.45
C GLN A 150 -2.51 -24.48 -58.96
N SER A 151 -2.56 -24.69 -57.64
CA SER A 151 -2.84 -25.99 -57.03
C SER A 151 -4.18 -26.55 -57.49
N SER A 152 -5.24 -25.72 -57.49
CA SER A 152 -6.57 -26.11 -57.98
C SER A 152 -6.55 -26.50 -59.47
N ARG A 153 -5.85 -25.73 -60.32
CA ARG A 153 -5.68 -26.07 -61.74
C ARG A 153 -4.92 -27.37 -61.94
N ILE A 154 -3.82 -27.58 -61.23
CA ILE A 154 -3.02 -28.81 -61.30
C ILE A 154 -3.84 -30.00 -60.83
N GLN A 155 -4.61 -29.85 -59.74
CA GLN A 155 -5.52 -30.89 -59.25
C GLN A 155 -6.59 -31.25 -60.30
N ALA A 156 -7.19 -30.26 -60.95
CA ALA A 156 -8.16 -30.49 -62.02
C ALA A 156 -7.53 -31.28 -63.19
N LEU A 157 -6.37 -30.83 -63.69
CA LEU A 157 -5.63 -31.49 -64.77
C LEU A 157 -5.21 -32.92 -64.38
N THR A 158 -4.76 -33.11 -63.14
CA THR A 158 -4.36 -34.44 -62.63
C THR A 158 -5.56 -35.37 -62.55
N ASN A 159 -6.71 -34.87 -62.13
CA ASN A 159 -7.94 -35.67 -62.07
C ASN A 159 -8.44 -36.04 -63.47
N GLU A 160 -8.38 -35.11 -64.42
CA GLU A 160 -8.70 -35.35 -65.83
C GLU A 160 -7.77 -36.42 -66.44
N ALA A 161 -6.45 -36.25 -66.31
CA ALA A 161 -5.47 -37.22 -66.80
C ALA A 161 -5.61 -38.61 -66.14
N LYS A 162 -5.95 -38.67 -64.85
CA LYS A 162 -6.23 -39.95 -64.17
C LYS A 162 -7.49 -40.60 -64.71
N ALA A 163 -8.55 -39.83 -64.97
CA ALA A 163 -9.79 -40.35 -65.55
C ALA A 163 -9.57 -40.89 -66.97
N GLU A 164 -8.84 -40.16 -67.81
CA GLU A 164 -8.45 -40.63 -69.15
C GLU A 164 -7.57 -41.89 -69.09
N PHE A 165 -6.59 -41.91 -68.18
CA PHE A 165 -5.75 -43.09 -67.97
C PHE A 165 -6.57 -44.31 -67.55
N GLU A 166 -7.48 -44.16 -66.57
CA GLU A 166 -8.38 -45.23 -66.13
C GLU A 166 -9.33 -45.71 -67.23
N ALA A 167 -9.76 -44.82 -68.13
CA ALA A 167 -10.60 -45.18 -69.29
C ALA A 167 -9.84 -45.99 -70.35
N VAL A 168 -8.56 -45.70 -70.60
CA VAL A 168 -7.73 -46.41 -71.59
C VAL A 168 -7.17 -47.73 -71.05
N MET A 169 -6.94 -47.83 -69.74
CA MET A 169 -6.40 -49.04 -69.09
C MET A 169 -7.17 -50.36 -69.37
N PRO A 170 -8.50 -50.43 -69.44
CA PRO A 170 -9.21 -51.66 -69.79
C PRO A 170 -8.94 -52.09 -71.24
N GLU A 171 -8.89 -51.17 -72.20
CA GLU A 171 -8.56 -51.47 -73.60
C GLU A 171 -7.10 -51.92 -73.73
N PHE A 172 -6.18 -51.25 -73.03
CA PHE A 172 -4.78 -51.64 -72.98
C PHE A 172 -4.61 -53.05 -72.38
N ARG A 173 -5.27 -53.35 -71.25
CA ARG A 173 -5.24 -54.69 -70.65
C ARG A 173 -5.88 -55.74 -71.55
N ALA A 174 -6.91 -55.39 -72.33
CA ALA A 174 -7.50 -56.27 -73.32
C ALA A 174 -6.52 -56.55 -74.48
N ALA A 175 -5.82 -55.53 -74.98
CA ALA A 175 -4.78 -55.66 -76.00
C ALA A 175 -3.60 -56.52 -75.53
N VAL A 176 -3.10 -56.31 -74.30
CA VAL A 176 -2.04 -57.15 -73.70
C VAL A 176 -2.50 -58.61 -73.58
N LYS A 177 -3.72 -58.86 -73.09
CA LYS A 177 -4.27 -60.22 -73.04
C LYS A 177 -4.47 -60.85 -74.42
N ALA A 178 -4.78 -60.06 -75.45
CA ALA A 178 -4.88 -60.56 -76.82
C ALA A 178 -3.51 -60.96 -77.38
N VAL A 179 -2.45 -60.19 -77.07
CA VAL A 179 -1.06 -60.54 -77.41
C VAL A 179 -0.57 -61.77 -76.64
N GLU A 180 -0.90 -61.91 -75.35
CA GLU A 180 -0.57 -63.12 -74.57
C GLU A 180 -1.31 -64.38 -75.06
N LYS A 181 -2.45 -64.21 -75.72
CA LYS A 181 -3.21 -65.30 -76.36
C LYS A 181 -2.72 -65.66 -77.77
N LEU A 182 -1.78 -64.89 -78.35
CA LEU A 182 -1.13 -65.27 -79.61
C LEU A 182 -0.14 -66.40 -79.34
N ASP A 183 -0.37 -67.55 -79.96
CA ASP A 183 0.53 -68.68 -79.85
C ASP A 183 1.67 -68.53 -80.89
N LYS A 184 2.85 -69.13 -80.64
CA LYS A 184 4.03 -68.98 -81.53
C LYS A 184 3.79 -69.39 -82.99
N LYS A 185 2.72 -70.17 -83.25
CA LYS A 185 2.29 -70.62 -84.57
C LYS A 185 1.62 -69.51 -85.38
N ASP A 186 0.82 -68.64 -84.75
CA ASP A 186 0.09 -67.56 -85.43
C ASP A 186 1.03 -66.44 -85.93
N ILE A 187 2.17 -66.27 -85.25
CA ILE A 187 3.22 -65.30 -85.64
C ILE A 187 3.99 -65.77 -86.90
N GLN A 188 4.02 -67.07 -87.19
CA GLN A 188 4.75 -67.62 -88.33
C GLN A 188 3.97 -67.56 -89.65
N GLU A 189 2.64 -67.55 -89.64
CA GLU A 189 1.83 -67.46 -90.87
C GLU A 189 1.85 -66.07 -91.52
N ILE A 190 2.12 -65.01 -90.76
CA ILE A 190 2.14 -63.61 -91.26
C ILE A 190 3.56 -63.22 -91.76
N LYS A 191 4.56 -64.08 -91.55
CA LYS A 191 5.96 -63.84 -91.96
C LYS A 191 6.33 -64.53 -93.28
N SER A 192 5.37 -65.16 -93.97
CA SER A 192 5.50 -65.66 -95.35
C SER A 192 4.88 -64.70 -96.36
#